data_AF-A0AAW8G6D5-F1
#
_entry.id   AF-A0AAW8G6D5-F1
#
_cell.length_a   1.000
_cell.length_b   1.000
_cell.length_c   1.000
_cell.angle_alpha   90.00
_cell.angle_beta   90.00
_cell.angle_gamma   90.00
#
_symmetry.space_group_name_H-M   'P 1'
#
loop_
_entity.id
_entity.type
_entity.pdbx_description
1 polymer ?
#
loop_
_entity_poly.entity_id
_entity_poly.type
_entity_poly.pdbx_seq_one_letter_code
_entity_poly.pdbx_strand_id
1 'polypeptide(L)'
;MKKIIFSILIMVSFTGKSQEKLSNGEYKLNCNNPYQILDISNDKAYISVYNNIFVNAIVKKNKMIYELFYSYNEPIPKWEKEIDSLNISKTVSFATIKKTKGGIIMQWKGLYNTQTGKRDFFNNAIFVEDNDNHKKTIFLKKCK
;
A
#
# COMPACT_ATOMS: atom_id res chain seq x y z
N MET A 1 57.81 -11.41 37.63
CA MET A 1 57.09 -10.42 36.80
C MET A 1 55.99 -11.14 36.03
N LYS A 2 54.72 -10.93 36.36
CA LYS A 2 53.57 -11.58 35.69
C LYS A 2 53.07 -10.68 34.55
N LYS A 3 53.13 -11.16 33.31
CA LYS A 3 52.50 -10.50 32.15
C LYS A 3 51.00 -10.82 32.19
N ILE A 4 50.17 -9.78 32.31
CA ILE A 4 48.72 -9.87 32.14
C ILE A 4 48.43 -9.61 30.66
N ILE A 5 47.83 -10.59 29.99
CA ILE A 5 47.36 -10.47 28.61
C ILE A 5 45.93 -9.93 28.68
N PHE A 6 45.71 -8.71 28.17
CA PHE A 6 44.37 -8.18 27.96
C PHE A 6 43.85 -8.69 26.62
N SER A 7 42.90 -9.63 26.67
CA SER A 7 42.10 -10.00 25.51
C SER A 7 41.08 -8.88 25.23
N ILE A 8 41.28 -8.16 24.13
CA ILE A 8 40.33 -7.17 23.63
C ILE A 8 39.18 -7.93 22.97
N LEU A 9 38.04 -7.98 23.66
CA LEU A 9 36.78 -8.48 23.11
C LEU A 9 36.19 -7.39 22.21
N ILE A 10 36.34 -7.53 20.89
CA ILE A 10 35.69 -6.64 19.92
C ILE A 10 34.20 -7.01 19.87
N MET A 11 33.37 -6.26 20.59
CA MET A 11 31.91 -6.30 20.40
C MET A 11 31.59 -5.66 19.04
N VAL A 12 31.31 -6.51 18.04
CA VAL A 12 30.68 -6.07 16.81
C VAL A 12 29.21 -5.75 17.14
N SER A 13 28.93 -4.48 17.40
CA SER A 13 27.57 -3.97 17.53
C SER A 13 26.87 -4.12 16.18
N PHE A 14 26.01 -5.14 16.06
CA PHE A 14 25.00 -5.21 15.01
C PHE A 14 24.00 -4.08 15.26
N THR A 15 24.26 -2.91 14.66
CA THR A 15 23.24 -1.89 14.51
C THR A 15 22.13 -2.51 13.67
N GLY A 16 21.03 -2.87 14.33
CA GLY A 16 19.83 -3.35 13.66
C GLY A 16 19.50 -2.36 12.56
N LYS A 17 19.53 -2.81 11.30
CA LYS A 17 19.14 -1.99 10.15
C LYS A 17 17.85 -1.26 10.51
N SER A 18 17.91 0.05 10.66
CA SER A 18 16.73 0.87 10.87
C SER A 18 15.77 0.52 9.75
N GLN A 19 14.69 -0.19 10.06
CA GLN A 19 13.80 -0.70 9.04
C GLN A 19 13.14 0.51 8.37
N GLU A 20 13.46 0.78 7.11
CA GLU A 20 12.94 1.94 6.39
C GLU A 20 11.41 1.96 6.44
N LYS A 21 10.87 3.02 7.05
CA LYS A 21 9.44 3.35 7.03
C LYS A 21 9.04 3.66 5.59
N LEU A 22 7.80 3.31 5.22
CA LEU A 22 7.21 3.77 3.97
C LEU A 22 7.22 5.30 4.00
N SER A 23 7.88 5.93 3.02
CA SER A 23 8.00 7.39 3.03
C SER A 23 6.66 8.02 2.71
N ASN A 24 6.32 9.09 3.43
CA ASN A 24 5.14 9.88 3.13
C ASN A 24 5.23 10.51 1.72
N GLY A 25 4.07 10.92 1.20
CA GLY A 25 3.90 11.66 -0.04
C GLY A 25 3.17 10.88 -1.13
N GLU A 26 3.00 11.56 -2.25
CA GLU A 26 2.25 11.06 -3.40
C GLU A 26 3.09 10.10 -4.27
N TYR A 27 2.49 8.96 -4.59
CA TYR A 27 2.98 8.02 -5.59
C TYR A 27 1.96 7.93 -6.71
N LYS A 28 2.41 8.11 -7.95
CA LYS A 28 1.54 8.16 -9.13
C LYS A 28 1.87 7.04 -10.10
N LEU A 29 0.85 6.56 -10.80
CA LEU A 29 1.03 5.63 -11.92
C LEU A 29 1.67 6.37 -13.11
N ASN A 30 1.07 7.51 -13.47
CA ASN A 30 1.55 8.43 -14.48
C ASN A 30 1.67 9.83 -13.88
N CYS A 31 2.84 10.45 -14.00
CA CYS A 31 3.06 11.80 -13.46
C CYS A 31 2.27 12.88 -14.18
N ASN A 32 1.78 12.59 -15.39
CA ASN A 32 0.96 13.51 -16.16
C ASN A 32 -0.53 13.34 -15.86
N ASN A 33 -0.94 12.35 -15.05
CA ASN A 33 -2.33 12.10 -14.70
C ASN A 33 -2.58 12.43 -13.21
N PRO A 34 -3.39 13.46 -12.89
CA PRO A 34 -3.67 13.84 -11.51
C PRO A 34 -4.62 12.87 -10.78
N TYR A 35 -5.26 11.94 -11.49
CA TYR A 35 -6.30 11.08 -10.92
C TYR A 35 -5.83 9.67 -10.56
N GLN A 36 -4.56 9.31 -10.75
CA GLN A 36 -4.05 7.95 -10.47
C GLN A 36 -2.98 8.01 -9.36
N ILE A 37 -3.43 8.34 -8.14
CA ILE A 37 -2.57 8.68 -7.00
C ILE A 37 -2.80 7.73 -5.83
N LEU A 38 -1.70 7.29 -5.21
CA LEU A 38 -1.66 6.82 -3.83
C LEU A 38 -0.90 7.86 -3.00
N ASP A 39 -1.58 8.57 -2.13
CA ASP A 39 -0.95 9.43 -1.14
C ASP A 39 -0.82 8.68 0.19
N ILE A 40 0.37 8.71 0.79
CA ILE A 40 0.66 8.08 2.06
C ILE A 40 1.06 9.16 3.05
N SER A 41 0.36 9.22 4.17
CA SER A 41 0.69 10.12 5.27
C SER A 41 0.63 9.36 6.59
N ASN A 42 1.81 9.13 7.18
CA ASN A 42 2.02 8.37 8.41
C ASN A 42 1.58 6.91 8.29
N ASP A 43 0.40 6.60 8.78
CA ASP A 43 -0.26 5.29 8.80
C ASP A 43 -1.59 5.32 8.04
N LYS A 44 -1.84 6.39 7.28
CA LYS A 44 -3.01 6.55 6.43
C LYS A 44 -2.57 6.58 4.99
N ALA A 45 -3.44 6.06 4.13
CA ALA A 45 -3.31 6.12 2.71
C ALA A 45 -4.62 6.58 2.08
N TYR A 46 -4.50 7.38 1.03
CA TYR A 46 -5.60 7.80 0.20
C TYR A 46 -5.31 7.35 -1.23
N ILE A 47 -6.25 6.63 -1.81
CA ILE A 47 -6.18 6.16 -3.19
C ILE A 47 -7.22 6.92 -3.99
N SER A 48 -6.77 7.70 -4.96
CA SER A 48 -7.62 8.32 -5.97
C SER A 48 -7.41 7.60 -7.29
N VAL A 49 -8.53 7.25 -7.94
CA VAL A 49 -8.50 6.68 -9.27
C VAL A 49 -9.54 7.32 -10.18
N TYR A 50 -9.21 7.33 -11.48
CA TYR A 50 -10.02 7.71 -12.63
C TYR A 50 -11.52 7.57 -12.36
N ASN A 51 -12.23 8.69 -12.55
CA ASN A 51 -13.65 8.87 -12.32
C ASN A 51 -14.17 8.66 -10.87
N ASN A 52 -13.50 9.30 -9.90
CA ASN A 52 -14.02 9.59 -8.54
C ASN A 52 -14.14 8.40 -7.57
N ILE A 53 -13.38 7.31 -7.78
CA ILE A 53 -13.25 6.27 -6.75
C ILE A 53 -12.16 6.69 -5.77
N PHE A 54 -12.57 6.90 -4.52
CA PHE A 54 -11.69 7.32 -3.45
C PHE A 54 -11.71 6.30 -2.31
N VAL A 55 -10.55 5.70 -2.04
CA VAL A 55 -10.41 4.70 -0.97
C VAL A 55 -9.47 5.23 0.09
N ASN A 56 -10.03 5.52 1.26
CA ASN A 56 -9.28 5.80 2.46
C ASN A 56 -8.84 4.48 3.12
N ALA A 57 -7.60 4.45 3.56
CA ALA A 57 -7.00 3.25 4.11
C ALA A 57 -6.11 3.52 5.32
N ILE A 58 -6.03 2.52 6.19
CA ILE A 58 -5.00 2.40 7.21
C ILE A 58 -3.88 1.52 6.65
N VAL A 59 -2.65 2.00 6.77
CA VAL A 59 -1.42 1.33 6.39
C VAL A 59 -0.85 0.63 7.62
N LYS A 60 -0.79 -0.70 7.61
CA LYS A 60 -0.11 -1.47 8.67
C LYS A 60 1.11 -2.17 8.12
N LYS A 61 2.22 -2.08 8.83
CA LYS A 61 3.45 -2.79 8.48
C LYS A 61 3.38 -4.24 8.95
N ASN A 62 3.66 -5.17 8.05
CA ASN A 62 3.80 -6.60 8.32
C ASN A 62 5.12 -7.09 7.72
N LYS A 63 6.15 -7.20 8.57
CA LYS A 63 7.54 -7.50 8.17
C LYS A 63 8.06 -6.47 7.15
N MET A 64 8.34 -6.92 5.92
CA MET A 64 8.85 -6.09 4.81
C MET A 64 7.74 -5.59 3.87
N ILE A 65 6.48 -5.90 4.17
CA ILE A 65 5.32 -5.55 3.35
C ILE A 65 4.43 -4.63 4.18
N TYR A 66 3.76 -3.70 3.52
CA TYR A 66 2.72 -2.89 4.12
C TYR A 66 1.37 -3.38 3.60
N GLU A 67 0.38 -3.48 4.47
CA GLU A 67 -0.97 -3.90 4.13
C GLU A 67 -1.91 -2.70 4.25
N LEU A 68 -2.80 -2.55 3.26
CA LEU A 68 -3.82 -1.52 3.24
C LEU A 68 -5.16 -2.11 3.67
N PHE A 69 -5.76 -1.48 4.68
CA PHE A 69 -7.05 -1.84 5.24
C PHE A 69 -8.03 -0.71 5.02
N TYR A 70 -9.25 -1.04 4.61
CA TYR A 70 -10.29 -0.06 4.37
C TYR A 70 -10.63 0.72 5.65
N SER A 71 -10.80 2.04 5.57
CA SER A 71 -10.98 2.88 6.77
C SER A 71 -12.17 3.83 6.79
N TYR A 72 -12.86 4.12 5.68
CA TYR A 72 -13.88 5.19 5.64
C TYR A 72 -15.26 4.76 5.11
N ASN A 73 -16.29 5.59 5.30
CA ASN A 73 -17.71 5.23 5.24
C ASN A 73 -18.48 5.94 4.09
N GLU A 74 -17.80 6.43 3.06
CA GLU A 74 -18.48 6.99 1.89
C GLU A 74 -18.75 5.87 0.88
N PRO A 75 -19.95 5.85 0.25
CA PRO A 75 -20.23 4.89 -0.80
C PRO A 75 -19.19 4.99 -1.90
N ILE A 76 -18.77 3.83 -2.39
CA ILE A 76 -17.81 3.79 -3.49
C ILE A 76 -18.62 3.74 -4.78
N PRO A 77 -18.63 4.82 -5.58
CA PRO A 77 -19.35 4.81 -6.84
C PRO A 77 -18.69 3.80 -7.78
N LYS A 78 -19.50 2.95 -8.41
CA LYS A 78 -19.09 2.16 -9.58
C LYS A 78 -19.90 2.65 -10.76
N TRP A 79 -19.32 2.56 -11.95
CA TRP A 79 -19.97 2.72 -13.26
C TRP A 79 -21.31 2.01 -13.40
N GLU A 80 -21.49 0.89 -12.69
CA GLU A 80 -22.67 0.03 -12.82
C GLU A 80 -23.48 -0.15 -11.53
N LYS A 81 -22.87 0.07 -10.34
CA LYS A 81 -23.52 -0.19 -9.04
C LYS A 81 -22.74 0.36 -7.85
N GLU A 82 -23.36 1.25 -7.07
CA GLU A 82 -22.84 1.69 -5.78
C GLU A 82 -22.54 0.51 -4.85
N ILE A 83 -21.32 0.47 -4.30
CA ILE A 83 -21.02 -0.47 -3.22
C ILE A 83 -21.18 0.27 -1.90
N ASP A 84 -22.12 -0.22 -1.10
CA ASP A 84 -22.29 0.25 0.26
C ASP A 84 -21.01 -0.06 1.05
N SER A 85 -20.33 1.02 1.44
CA SER A 85 -19.08 0.97 2.19
C SER A 85 -19.21 0.27 3.54
N LEU A 86 -20.43 0.17 4.09
CA LEU A 86 -20.71 -0.57 5.32
C LEU A 86 -20.46 -2.07 5.16
N ASN A 87 -20.59 -2.58 3.93
CA ASN A 87 -20.34 -3.97 3.61
C ASN A 87 -18.88 -4.24 3.23
N ILE A 88 -17.97 -3.26 3.33
CA ILE A 88 -16.55 -3.47 3.07
C ILE A 88 -15.80 -3.77 4.37
N SER A 89 -15.04 -4.87 4.38
CA SER A 89 -14.26 -5.27 5.53
C SER A 89 -13.12 -4.29 5.84
N LYS A 90 -13.08 -3.85 7.10
CA LYS A 90 -12.00 -3.05 7.69
C LYS A 90 -10.85 -3.91 8.22
N THR A 91 -11.00 -5.23 8.23
CA THR A 91 -10.05 -6.19 8.83
C THR A 91 -9.35 -7.07 7.80
N VAL A 92 -9.86 -7.15 6.58
CA VAL A 92 -9.25 -7.88 5.47
C VAL A 92 -8.50 -6.88 4.58
N SER A 93 -7.19 -7.10 4.37
CA SER A 93 -6.40 -6.20 3.52
C SER A 93 -6.87 -6.26 2.07
N PHE A 94 -7.00 -5.08 1.44
CA PHE A 94 -7.42 -4.95 0.05
C PHE A 94 -6.24 -4.73 -0.91
N ALA A 95 -5.06 -4.39 -0.38
CA ALA A 95 -3.82 -4.31 -1.13
C ALA A 95 -2.60 -4.53 -0.24
N THR A 96 -1.48 -4.88 -0.86
CA THR A 96 -0.15 -4.89 -0.23
C THR A 96 0.77 -3.93 -0.96
N ILE A 97 1.71 -3.31 -0.25
CA ILE A 97 2.73 -2.41 -0.78
C ILE A 97 4.11 -2.94 -0.39
N LYS A 98 5.03 -2.94 -1.35
CA LYS A 98 6.45 -3.19 -1.15
C LYS A 98 7.25 -2.00 -1.65
N LYS A 99 8.15 -1.48 -0.82
CA LYS A 99 9.09 -0.42 -1.23
C LYS A 99 10.11 -0.97 -2.23
N THR A 100 10.46 -0.15 -3.21
CA THR A 100 11.53 -0.42 -4.19
C THR A 100 12.46 0.79 -4.30
N LYS A 101 13.57 0.65 -5.03
CA LYS A 101 14.51 1.77 -5.25
C LYS A 101 13.87 2.95 -6.00
N GLY A 102 12.89 2.71 -6.86
CA GLY A 102 12.27 3.73 -7.73
C GLY A 102 10.88 4.20 -7.31
N GLY A 103 10.35 3.71 -6.18
CA GLY A 103 8.97 3.96 -5.77
C GLY A 103 8.43 2.75 -5.00
N ILE A 104 7.20 2.35 -5.32
CA ILE A 104 6.52 1.26 -4.65
C ILE A 104 5.87 0.32 -5.66
N ILE A 105 5.78 -0.94 -5.27
CA ILE A 105 4.96 -1.95 -5.94
C ILE A 105 3.74 -2.17 -5.06
N MET A 106 2.57 -1.93 -5.60
CA MET A 106 1.30 -2.26 -4.96
C MET A 106 0.72 -3.50 -5.63
N GLN A 107 0.32 -4.48 -4.84
CA GLN A 107 -0.45 -5.62 -5.30
C GLN A 107 -1.90 -5.47 -4.83
N TRP A 108 -2.78 -5.25 -5.80
CA TRP A 108 -4.21 -5.13 -5.56
C TRP A 108 -4.82 -6.51 -5.28
N LYS A 109 -5.69 -6.55 -4.27
CA LYS A 109 -6.43 -7.77 -3.89
C LYS A 109 -7.94 -7.61 -4.06
N GLY A 110 -8.49 -6.42 -4.26
CA GLY A 110 -9.94 -6.18 -4.23
C GLY A 110 -10.47 -5.90 -2.83
N LEU A 111 -11.57 -5.15 -2.77
CA LEU A 111 -12.28 -4.83 -1.52
C LEU A 111 -13.10 -6.06 -1.10
N TYR A 112 -12.91 -6.54 0.13
CA TYR A 112 -13.65 -7.70 0.61
C TYR A 112 -15.04 -7.27 1.09
N ASN A 113 -16.07 -7.80 0.44
CA ASN A 113 -17.46 -7.55 0.76
C ASN A 113 -17.95 -8.57 1.79
N THR A 114 -18.30 -8.10 2.97
CA THR A 114 -18.74 -8.92 4.11
C THR A 114 -20.13 -9.50 3.91
N GLN A 115 -20.97 -8.87 3.09
CA GLN A 115 -22.32 -9.37 2.79
C GLN A 115 -22.27 -10.55 1.82
N THR A 116 -21.43 -10.46 0.78
CA THR A 116 -21.34 -11.51 -0.26
C THR A 116 -20.25 -12.54 0.00
N GLY A 117 -19.31 -12.24 0.90
CA GLY A 117 -18.13 -13.06 1.18
C GLY A 117 -17.09 -13.06 0.04
N LYS A 118 -17.23 -12.16 -0.95
CA LYS A 118 -16.40 -12.09 -2.15
C LYS A 118 -15.55 -10.82 -2.18
N ARG A 119 -14.61 -10.76 -3.12
CA ARG A 119 -13.82 -9.55 -3.38
C ARG A 119 -14.37 -8.78 -4.57
N ASP A 120 -14.92 -7.60 -4.28
CA ASP A 120 -15.33 -6.65 -5.28
C ASP A 120 -14.10 -5.92 -5.85
N PHE A 121 -14.22 -5.48 -7.11
CA PHE A 121 -13.14 -4.84 -7.86
C PHE A 121 -11.87 -5.70 -7.99
N PHE A 122 -11.94 -7.02 -7.82
CA PHE A 122 -10.75 -7.89 -7.87
C PHE A 122 -10.01 -7.86 -9.21
N ASN A 123 -10.77 -7.96 -10.31
CA ASN A 123 -10.23 -7.93 -11.68
C ASN A 123 -10.11 -6.49 -12.21
N ASN A 124 -10.93 -5.59 -11.68
CA ASN A 124 -10.90 -4.17 -11.99
C ASN A 124 -10.07 -3.51 -10.90
N ALA A 125 -8.80 -3.91 -10.83
CA ALA A 125 -7.85 -3.22 -9.98
C ALA A 125 -7.96 -1.74 -10.30
N ILE A 126 -8.18 -0.92 -9.28
CA ILE A 126 -8.75 0.41 -9.47
C ILE A 126 -7.90 1.21 -10.48
N PHE A 127 -6.59 0.96 -10.55
CA PHE A 127 -5.57 1.55 -11.45
C PHE A 127 -5.46 0.99 -12.89
N VAL A 128 -6.26 0.00 -13.30
CA VAL A 128 -5.89 -0.91 -14.41
C VAL A 128 -6.66 -0.70 -15.72
N GLU A 129 -7.60 0.24 -15.81
CA GLU A 129 -8.25 0.52 -17.12
C GLU A 129 -7.25 0.99 -18.20
N ASP A 130 -6.08 1.53 -17.83
CA ASP A 130 -5.01 1.96 -18.76
C ASP A 130 -3.86 0.94 -18.93
N ASN A 131 -3.90 -0.22 -18.27
CA ASN A 131 -2.88 -1.25 -18.42
C ASN A 131 -3.46 -2.38 -19.27
N ASP A 132 -2.97 -2.56 -20.50
CA ASP A 132 -3.33 -3.60 -21.49
C ASP A 132 -3.23 -5.06 -20.99
N ASN A 133 -2.94 -5.27 -19.71
CA ASN A 133 -2.96 -6.57 -19.08
C ASN A 133 -3.58 -6.42 -17.70
N HIS A 134 -4.47 -7.35 -17.33
CA HIS A 134 -5.10 -7.57 -16.01
C HIS A 134 -4.11 -7.78 -14.84
N LYS A 135 -2.98 -7.06 -14.83
CA LYS A 135 -1.92 -7.15 -13.86
C LYS A 135 -2.39 -6.49 -12.57
N LYS A 136 -2.58 -7.34 -11.56
CA LYS A 136 -2.86 -6.96 -10.17
C LYS A 136 -1.69 -6.26 -9.49
N THR A 137 -0.55 -6.14 -10.18
CA THR A 137 0.66 -5.51 -9.69
C THR A 137 0.82 -4.15 -10.38
N ILE A 138 0.82 -3.10 -9.57
CA ILE A 138 0.84 -1.71 -9.99
C ILE A 138 2.13 -1.09 -9.48
N PHE A 139 2.87 -0.47 -10.39
CA PHE A 139 4.11 0.23 -10.08
C PHE A 139 3.80 1.71 -9.95
N LEU A 140 4.03 2.29 -8.77
CA LEU A 140 3.80 3.71 -8.52
C LEU A 140 5.14 4.37 -8.17
N LYS A 141 5.40 5.53 -8.76
CA LYS A 141 6.64 6.29 -8.55
C LYS A 141 6.32 7.65 -7.94
N LYS A 142 7.29 8.23 -7.23
CA LYS A 142 7.23 9.65 -6.90
C LYS A 142 7.51 10.46 -8.15
N CYS A 143 6.69 11.47 -8.41
CA CYS A 143 6.95 12.44 -9.46
C CYS A 143 7.92 13.49 -8.93
N LYS A 144 8.81 13.98 -9.81
CA LYS A 144 9.74 15.06 -9.49
C LYS A 144 9.05 16.40 -9.62
#